data_AF-A0A382U7D0-F1
#
_entry.id   AF-A0A382U7D0-F1
#
_cell.length_a   1.000
_cell.length_b   1.000
_cell.length_c   1.000
_cell.angle_alpha   90.00
_cell.angle_beta   90.00
_cell.angle_gamma   90.00
#
_symmetry.space_group_name_H-M   'P 1'
#
loop_
_entity.id
_entity.type
_entity.pdbx_description
1 polymer ?
#
loop_
_entity_poly.entity_id
_entity_poly.type
_entity_poly.pdbx_seq_one_letter_code
_entity_poly.pdbx_strand_id
1 'polypeptide(L)'
;MANTSLRARLQRLFSTNVIVRHAGGRTLKIADTDRVQSAQRNSLVDRWSRLHSNLTTGGYGHAQAISFQAQRLALFRDYEEMDSDAIIASALDIYADESTMKSEYGQVLE
;
A
#
# COMPACT_ATOMS: atom_id res chain seq x y z
N MET A 1 -22.75 -35.08 -33.06
CA MET A 1 -22.80 -33.81 -32.29
C MET A 1 -21.53 -33.67 -31.48
N ALA A 2 -20.88 -32.49 -31.48
CA ALA A 2 -19.68 -32.27 -30.70
C ALA A 2 -19.99 -32.28 -29.19
N ASN A 3 -19.16 -32.95 -28.39
CA ASN A 3 -19.34 -33.05 -26.95
C ASN A 3 -19.22 -31.64 -26.31
N THR A 4 -20.31 -31.13 -25.72
CA THR A 4 -20.41 -29.74 -25.24
C THR A 4 -19.99 -29.54 -23.79
N SER A 5 -19.52 -30.59 -23.12
CA SER A 5 -19.07 -30.51 -21.73
C SER A 5 -17.93 -29.50 -21.54
N LEU A 6 -17.88 -28.86 -20.36
CA LEU A 6 -16.85 -27.88 -20.02
C LEU A 6 -15.44 -28.46 -20.18
N ARG A 7 -15.23 -29.69 -19.70
CA ARG A 7 -13.95 -30.39 -19.80
C ARG A 7 -13.53 -30.63 -21.25
N ALA A 8 -14.44 -31.05 -22.14
CA ALA A 8 -14.12 -31.25 -23.55
C ALA A 8 -13.75 -29.94 -24.26
N ARG A 9 -14.43 -28.83 -23.91
CA ARG A 9 -14.10 -27.49 -24.43
C ARG A 9 -12.75 -26.99 -23.95
N LEU A 10 -12.44 -27.16 -22.65
CA LEU A 10 -11.14 -26.82 -22.09
C LEU A 10 -10.04 -27.69 -22.67
N GLN A 11 -10.26 -28.99 -22.82
CA GLN A 11 -9.29 -29.90 -23.44
C GLN A 11 -8.98 -29.50 -24.89
N ARG A 12 -9.99 -29.06 -25.66
CA ARG A 12 -9.77 -28.50 -27.02
C ARG A 12 -9.04 -27.16 -27.00
N LEU A 13 -9.33 -26.31 -26.02
CA LEU A 13 -8.68 -25.01 -25.82
C LEU A 13 -7.19 -25.15 -25.50
N PHE A 14 -6.80 -26.17 -24.75
CA PHE A 14 -5.39 -26.39 -24.34
C PHE A 14 -4.62 -27.38 -25.23
N SER A 15 -5.27 -28.04 -26.19
CA SER A 15 -4.60 -28.97 -27.13
C SER A 15 -4.23 -28.31 -28.45
N THR A 16 -4.74 -27.12 -28.76
CA THR A 16 -4.48 -26.40 -30.01
C THR A 16 -4.37 -24.91 -29.75
N ASN A 17 -3.37 -24.24 -30.33
CA ASN A 17 -3.15 -22.80 -30.13
C ASN A 17 -4.21 -21.94 -30.83
N VAL A 18 -4.92 -22.50 -31.83
CA VAL A 18 -5.91 -21.78 -32.65
C VAL A 18 -7.28 -22.45 -32.55
N ILE A 19 -8.29 -21.68 -32.16
CA ILE A 19 -9.68 -22.12 -32.16
C ILE A 19 -10.42 -21.48 -33.32
N VAL A 20 -11.01 -22.33 -34.17
CA VAL A 20 -11.95 -21.94 -35.20
C VAL A 20 -13.37 -22.29 -34.75
N ARG A 21 -14.24 -21.28 -34.67
CA ARG A 21 -15.67 -21.47 -34.38
C ARG A 21 -16.54 -20.83 -35.44
N HIS A 22 -17.69 -21.43 -35.69
CA HIS A 22 -18.72 -20.84 -36.54
C HIS A 22 -19.37 -19.66 -35.82
N ALA A 23 -19.40 -18.48 -36.44
CA ALA A 23 -19.96 -17.26 -35.84
C ALA A 23 -21.37 -16.92 -36.35
N GLY A 24 -21.92 -17.73 -37.27
CA GLY A 24 -23.21 -17.50 -37.92
C GLY A 24 -23.04 -17.18 -39.41
N GLY A 25 -24.03 -17.57 -40.24
CA GLY A 25 -23.97 -17.37 -41.70
C GLY A 25 -22.80 -18.12 -42.35
N ARG A 26 -22.08 -17.48 -43.28
CA ARG A 26 -20.85 -18.02 -43.93
C ARG A 26 -19.56 -17.53 -43.25
N THR A 27 -19.62 -17.18 -41.96
CA THR A 27 -18.48 -16.56 -41.26
C THR A 27 -17.87 -17.48 -40.20
N LEU A 28 -16.53 -17.56 -40.22
CA LEU A 28 -15.73 -18.25 -39.22
C LEU A 28 -15.01 -17.22 -38.36
N LYS A 29 -15.05 -17.41 -37.04
CA LYS A 29 -14.25 -16.64 -36.10
C LYS A 29 -13.07 -17.48 -35.67
N ILE A 30 -11.88 -16.95 -35.94
CA ILE A 30 -10.60 -17.55 -35.60
C ILE A 30 -10.06 -16.77 -34.39
N ALA A 31 -9.75 -17.48 -33.31
CA ALA A 31 -9.15 -16.91 -32.11
C ALA A 31 -7.84 -17.65 -31.81
N ASP A 32 -6.76 -16.90 -31.72
CA ASP A 32 -5.46 -17.37 -31.24
C ASP A 32 -5.42 -17.25 -29.71
N THR A 33 -5.20 -18.37 -29.05
CA THR A 33 -5.21 -18.46 -27.59
C THR A 33 -4.02 -17.72 -26.96
N ASP A 34 -2.86 -17.71 -27.60
CA ASP A 34 -1.66 -17.02 -27.10
C ASP A 34 -1.86 -15.51 -27.10
N ARG A 35 -2.44 -14.99 -28.19
CA ARG A 35 -2.77 -13.56 -28.31
C ARG A 35 -3.85 -13.11 -27.33
N VAL A 36 -4.84 -13.96 -27.05
CA VAL A 36 -5.91 -13.65 -26.09
C VAL A 36 -5.38 -13.69 -24.65
N GLN A 37 -4.52 -14.67 -24.33
CA GLN A 37 -3.94 -14.81 -22.98
C GLN A 37 -2.90 -13.72 -22.67
N SER A 38 -2.08 -13.31 -23.66
CA SER A 38 -1.09 -12.24 -23.48
C SER A 38 -1.76 -10.89 -23.15
N ALA A 39 -2.87 -10.58 -23.82
CA ALA A 39 -3.63 -9.35 -23.56
C ALA A 39 -4.18 -9.28 -22.12
N GLN A 40 -4.65 -10.41 -21.56
CA GLN A 40 -5.14 -10.43 -20.17
C GLN A 40 -4.03 -10.35 -19.12
N ARG A 41 -2.87 -10.95 -19.39
CA ARG A 41 -1.71 -10.88 -18.47
C ARG A 41 -1.21 -9.45 -18.29
N ASN A 42 -1.23 -8.63 -19.34
CA ASN A 42 -0.77 -7.24 -19.26
C ASN A 42 -1.55 -6.40 -18.23
N SER A 43 -2.88 -6.58 -18.12
CA SER A 43 -3.69 -5.87 -17.12
C SER A 43 -3.41 -6.33 -15.68
N LEU A 44 -3.12 -7.60 -15.47
CA LEU A 44 -2.78 -8.14 -14.15
C LEU A 44 -1.38 -7.71 -13.73
N VAL A 45 -0.41 -7.76 -14.65
CA VAL A 45 0.97 -7.31 -14.43
C VAL A 45 1.02 -5.80 -14.18
N ASP A 46 0.27 -5.00 -14.95
CA ASP A 46 0.17 -3.55 -14.76
C ASP A 46 -0.47 -3.20 -13.41
N ARG A 47 -1.53 -3.91 -12.99
CA ARG A 47 -2.12 -3.73 -11.64
C ARG A 47 -1.17 -4.14 -10.52
N TRP A 48 -0.50 -5.29 -10.67
CA TRP A 48 0.46 -5.76 -9.68
C TRP A 48 1.63 -4.80 -9.55
N SER A 49 2.17 -4.33 -10.69
CA SER A 49 3.21 -3.30 -10.74
C SER A 49 2.71 -2.05 -10.04
N ARG A 50 1.55 -1.49 -10.40
CA ARG A 50 1.04 -0.27 -9.77
C ARG A 50 0.82 -0.39 -8.26
N LEU A 51 0.39 -1.56 -7.77
CA LEU A 51 0.25 -1.78 -6.32
C LEU A 51 1.59 -1.79 -5.59
N HIS A 52 2.62 -2.41 -6.18
CA HIS A 52 3.90 -2.63 -5.51
C HIS A 52 4.97 -1.59 -5.88
N SER A 53 4.82 -0.89 -6.99
CA SER A 53 5.76 0.13 -7.50
C SER A 53 5.33 1.55 -7.15
N ASN A 54 4.04 1.83 -6.92
CA ASN A 54 3.59 3.19 -6.58
C ASN A 54 3.52 3.49 -5.09
N LEU A 55 3.97 2.59 -4.20
CA LEU A 55 4.07 2.92 -2.78
C LEU A 55 5.12 4.01 -2.51
N THR A 56 6.01 4.30 -3.46
CA THR A 56 7.07 5.32 -3.32
C THR A 56 6.99 6.50 -4.30
N THR A 57 6.28 6.41 -5.43
CA THR A 57 6.44 7.40 -6.54
C THR A 57 5.16 8.21 -6.86
N GLY A 58 4.04 7.94 -6.19
CA GLY A 58 2.75 8.60 -6.48
C GLY A 58 2.30 9.60 -5.43
N GLY A 59 3.14 10.55 -4.99
CA GLY A 59 2.76 11.68 -4.12
C GLY A 59 2.37 11.35 -2.68
N TYR A 60 1.74 10.22 -2.40
CA TYR A 60 1.27 9.81 -1.08
C TYR A 60 2.42 9.46 -0.13
N GLY A 61 3.46 8.77 -0.59
CA GLY A 61 4.64 8.47 0.25
C GLY A 61 5.51 9.70 0.53
N HIS A 62 5.64 10.61 -0.45
CA HIS A 62 6.42 11.84 -0.29
C HIS A 62 5.67 12.88 0.56
N ALA A 63 4.34 12.97 0.39
CA ALA A 63 3.49 13.79 1.25
C ALA A 63 3.49 13.28 2.70
N GLN A 64 3.42 11.96 2.91
CA GLN A 64 3.53 11.37 4.25
C GLN A 64 4.90 11.63 4.90
N ALA A 65 6.00 11.50 4.14
CA ALA A 65 7.33 11.80 4.65
C ALA A 65 7.50 13.29 5.01
N ILE A 66 6.99 14.20 4.18
CA ILE A 66 7.00 15.65 4.43
C ILE A 66 6.11 15.99 5.63
N SER A 67 4.91 15.42 5.72
CA SER A 67 4.00 15.62 6.86
C SER A 67 4.63 15.12 8.16
N PHE A 68 5.31 13.98 8.13
CA PHE A 68 6.01 13.44 9.30
C PHE A 68 7.17 14.35 9.74
N GLN A 69 7.96 14.86 8.80
CA GLN A 69 9.04 15.81 9.09
C GLN A 69 8.51 17.14 9.65
N ALA A 70 7.41 17.65 9.09
CA ALA A 70 6.75 18.87 9.55
C ALA A 70 6.15 18.69 10.96
N GLN A 71 5.47 17.58 11.22
CA GLN A 71 4.93 17.24 12.54
C GLN A 71 6.03 17.12 13.58
N ARG A 72 7.18 16.53 13.22
CA ARG A 72 8.33 16.45 14.13
C ARG A 72 8.85 17.83 14.53
N LEU A 73 8.97 18.76 13.58
CA LEU A 73 9.39 20.12 13.87
C LEU A 73 8.36 20.88 14.72
N ALA A 74 7.07 20.70 14.42
CA ALA A 74 5.98 21.27 15.22
C ALA A 74 6.04 20.78 16.67
N LEU A 75 6.28 19.48 16.89
CA LEU A 75 6.38 18.92 18.23
C LEU A 75 7.54 19.52 19.04
N PHE A 76 8.70 19.78 18.40
CA PHE A 76 9.80 20.49 19.07
C PHE A 76 9.45 21.93 19.43
N ARG A 77 8.74 22.63 18.53
CA ARG A 77 8.28 23.99 18.78
C ARG A 77 7.25 24.04 19.91
N ASP A 78 6.32 23.10 19.95
CA ASP A 78 5.32 23.00 21.01
C ASP A 78 6.01 22.78 22.38
N TYR A 79 7.09 21.99 22.44
CA TYR A 79 7.91 21.83 23.65
C TYR A 79 8.61 23.13 24.08
N GLU A 80 9.11 23.93 23.15
CA GLU A 80 9.66 25.25 23.48
C GLU A 80 8.56 26.21 23.96
N GLU A 81 7.37 26.13 23.38
CA GLU A 81 6.23 26.97 23.77
C GLU A 81 5.67 26.60 25.16
N MET A 82 5.83 25.34 25.60
CA MET A 82 5.48 24.90 26.95
C MET A 82 6.26 25.65 28.06
N ASP A 83 7.48 26.11 27.78
CA ASP A 83 8.26 26.92 28.71
C ASP A 83 7.73 28.36 28.85
N SER A 84 6.90 28.82 27.90
CA SER A 84 6.32 30.16 27.93
C SER A 84 5.10 30.28 28.85
N ASP A 85 4.43 29.17 29.19
CA ASP A 85 3.30 29.14 30.11
C ASP A 85 3.78 28.86 31.54
N ALA A 86 3.50 29.78 32.45
CA ALA A 86 3.99 29.72 33.83
C ALA A 86 3.52 28.49 34.62
N ILE A 87 2.33 27.94 34.31
CA ILE A 87 1.82 26.74 34.99
C ILE A 87 2.52 25.50 34.45
N ILE A 88 2.67 25.41 33.12
CA ILE A 88 3.31 24.26 32.47
C ILE A 88 4.80 24.22 32.80
N ALA A 89 5.50 25.36 32.73
CA ALA A 89 6.91 25.47 33.08
C ALA A 89 7.18 25.04 34.53
N SER A 90 6.38 25.51 35.50
CA SER A 90 6.52 25.10 36.91
C SER A 90 6.31 23.61 37.12
N ALA A 91 5.39 22.98 36.40
CA ALA A 91 5.20 21.53 36.47
C ALA A 91 6.36 20.77 35.84
N LEU A 92 6.93 21.29 34.75
CA LEU A 92 8.09 20.71 34.08
C LEU A 92 9.34 20.75 34.97
N ASP A 93 9.54 21.85 35.70
CA ASP A 93 10.64 22.01 36.66
C ASP A 93 10.54 21.00 37.80
N ILE A 94 9.35 20.84 38.40
CA ILE A 94 9.13 19.83 39.45
C ILE A 94 9.46 18.42 38.91
N TYR A 95 9.00 18.12 37.70
CA TYR A 95 9.28 16.82 37.07
C TYR A 95 10.77 16.63 36.75
N ALA A 96 11.46 17.69 36.34
CA ALA A 96 12.90 17.66 36.11
C ALA A 96 13.66 17.41 37.43
N ASP A 97 13.25 18.03 38.53
CA ASP A 97 13.85 17.82 39.85
C ASP A 97 13.59 16.39 40.35
N GLU A 98 12.37 15.87 40.24
CA GLU A 98 12.02 14.52 40.66
C GLU A 98 12.69 13.42 39.82
N SER A 99 13.01 13.71 38.55
CA SER A 99 13.70 12.78 37.65
C SER A 99 15.22 12.81 37.77
N THR A 100 15.80 13.87 38.34
CA THR A 100 17.26 14.06 38.42
C THR A 100 17.82 14.04 39.85
N MET A 101 17.00 14.38 40.85
CA MET A 101 17.35 14.35 42.26
C MET A 101 16.69 13.16 42.96
N LYS A 102 17.36 12.66 44.00
CA LYS A 102 16.77 11.65 44.89
C LYS A 102 15.92 12.37 45.92
N SER A 103 14.70 11.89 46.11
CA SER A 103 13.84 12.23 47.24
C SER A 103 14.55 11.94 48.56
N GLU A 104 14.05 12.51 49.67
CA GLU A 104 14.59 12.30 51.02
C GLU A 104 14.63 10.81 51.42
N TYR A 105 13.82 9.97 50.77
CA TYR A 105 13.79 8.51 50.92
C TYR A 105 14.71 7.76 49.94
N GLY A 106 15.50 8.48 49.15
CA GLY A 106 16.47 7.93 48.20
C GLY A 106 15.89 7.47 46.86
N GLN A 107 14.60 7.68 46.61
CA GLN A 107 13.91 7.29 45.37
C GLN A 107 13.95 8.41 44.33
N VAL A 108 13.99 8.03 43.05
CA VAL A 108 13.91 8.94 41.90
C VAL A 108 12.61 8.60 41.19
N LEU A 109 11.75 9.60 40.94
CA LEU A 109 10.35 9.46 40.53
C LEU A 109 9.53 8.65 41.56
N GLU A 110 8.69 9.33 42.34
CA GLU A 110 7.73 8.65 43.23
C GLU A 110 6.55 8.03 42.45
#